data_AF-A0A182MDG3-F1
#
_entry.id   AF-A0A182MDG3-F1
#
_cell.length_a   1.000
_cell.length_b   1.000
_cell.length_c   1.000
_cell.angle_alpha   90.00
_cell.angle_beta   90.00
_cell.angle_gamma   90.00
#
_symmetry.space_group_name_H-M   'P 1'
#
loop_
_entity.id
_entity.type
_entity.pdbx_description
1 polymer ?
#
loop_
_entity_poly.entity_id
_entity_poly.type
_entity_poly.pdbx_seq_one_letter_code
_entity_poly.pdbx_strand_id
1 'polypeptide(L)'
;MEKINLNLSTRPKASILDKPLSRGKGEVSLSCYALLFSELVQYSQSRVSTIPDLQTKLHDMGKDVGCRIIDLYFVRERNSKRETKLINMLLFIKTTLWKTLFGKEADKLEHATDDECMYYIIEK
;
A
#
# COMPACT_ATOMS: atom_id res chain seq x y z
N MET A 1 -18.66 59.22 20.89
CA MET A 1 -17.85 58.87 19.71
C MET A 1 -17.52 57.39 19.80
N GLU A 2 -18.27 56.58 19.07
CA GLU A 2 -18.19 55.11 19.10
C GLU A 2 -17.02 54.67 18.19
N LYS A 3 -16.01 54.01 18.74
CA LYS A 3 -14.87 53.51 17.96
C LYS A 3 -15.27 52.20 17.31
N ILE A 4 -15.50 52.24 16.00
CA ILE A 4 -15.74 51.06 15.18
C ILE A 4 -14.43 50.27 15.10
N ASN A 5 -14.35 49.15 15.82
CA ASN A 5 -13.23 48.20 15.72
C ASN A 5 -13.40 47.36 14.46
N LEU A 6 -12.80 47.81 13.35
CA LEU A 6 -12.62 47.01 12.14
C LEU A 6 -11.51 45.97 12.36
N ASN A 7 -11.82 44.91 13.08
CA ASN A 7 -10.94 43.74 13.13
C ASN A 7 -11.23 42.84 11.90
N LEU A 8 -10.85 43.31 10.70
CA LEU A 8 -10.75 42.44 9.53
C LEU A 8 -9.50 41.57 9.68
N SER A 9 -9.62 40.52 10.49
CA SER A 9 -8.69 39.39 10.43
C SER A 9 -8.85 38.74 9.05
N THR A 10 -8.04 39.17 8.09
CA THR A 10 -7.78 38.39 6.88
C THR A 10 -7.06 37.13 7.34
N ARG A 11 -7.80 36.07 7.67
CA ARG A 11 -7.19 34.75 7.92
C ARG A 11 -6.32 34.43 6.70
N PRO A 12 -4.99 34.30 6.86
CA PRO A 12 -4.17 33.86 5.75
C PRO A 12 -4.76 32.53 5.28
N LYS A 13 -5.13 32.44 3.99
CA LYS A 13 -5.60 31.19 3.39
C LYS A 13 -4.46 30.19 3.59
N ALA A 14 -4.63 29.27 4.54
CA ALA A 14 -3.62 28.26 4.86
C ALA A 14 -3.14 27.63 3.55
N SER A 15 -1.82 27.70 3.32
CA SER A 15 -1.21 27.14 2.13
C SER A 15 -1.57 25.66 2.06
N ILE A 16 -1.69 25.12 0.85
CA ILE A 16 -1.85 23.66 0.70
C ILE A 16 -0.67 22.89 1.32
N LEU A 17 0.48 23.55 1.47
CA LEU A 17 1.67 23.04 2.16
C LEU A 17 1.51 23.03 3.69
N ASP A 18 0.66 23.89 4.25
CA ASP A 18 0.35 23.93 5.68
C ASP A 18 -0.71 22.89 6.07
N LYS A 19 -1.35 22.26 5.07
CA LYS A 19 -2.32 21.19 5.30
C LYS A 19 -1.57 19.88 5.48
N PRO A 20 -1.84 19.11 6.55
CA PRO A 20 -1.32 17.77 6.65
C PRO A 20 -1.80 16.96 5.44
N LEU A 21 -0.92 16.11 4.90
CA LEU A 21 -1.24 15.24 3.78
C LEU A 21 -2.55 14.49 4.06
N SER A 22 -3.47 14.48 3.09
CA SER A 22 -4.71 13.71 3.20
C SER A 22 -4.37 12.27 3.54
N ARG A 23 -5.06 11.72 4.55
CA ARG A 23 -4.89 10.32 4.98
C ARG A 23 -5.41 9.31 3.96
N GLY A 24 -5.89 9.77 2.80
CA GLY A 24 -6.04 8.92 1.61
C GLY A 24 -7.10 7.83 1.73
N LYS A 25 -8.15 8.04 2.54
CA LYS A 25 -9.28 7.10 2.64
C LYS A 25 -10.30 7.33 1.52
N GLY A 26 -9.86 7.23 0.28
CA GLY A 26 -10.78 7.13 -0.85
C GLY A 26 -11.26 5.69 -0.95
N GLU A 27 -12.54 5.46 -0.72
CA GLU A 27 -13.14 4.14 -0.94
C GLU A 27 -13.48 3.99 -2.42
N VAL A 28 -13.04 2.88 -3.01
CA VAL A 28 -13.33 2.51 -4.40
C VAL A 28 -14.05 1.16 -4.37
N SER A 29 -15.02 0.98 -5.26
CA SER A 29 -15.71 -0.31 -5.39
C SER A 29 -14.72 -1.42 -5.71
N LEU A 30 -14.82 -2.56 -5.00
CA LEU A 30 -14.02 -3.76 -5.24
C LEU A 30 -14.12 -4.22 -6.70
N SER A 31 -15.30 -4.09 -7.32
CA SER A 31 -15.52 -4.45 -8.72
C SER A 31 -14.66 -3.63 -9.68
N CYS A 32 -14.35 -2.37 -9.36
CA CYS A 32 -13.47 -1.53 -10.17
C CYS A 32 -12.05 -2.12 -10.22
N TYR A 33 -11.51 -2.51 -9.06
CA TYR A 33 -10.22 -3.20 -8.99
C TYR A 33 -10.24 -4.54 -9.72
N ALA A 34 -11.28 -5.36 -9.50
CA ALA A 34 -11.38 -6.69 -10.11
C ALA A 34 -11.41 -6.61 -11.66
N LEU A 35 -12.19 -5.68 -12.21
CA LEU A 35 -12.26 -5.47 -13.66
C LEU A 35 -10.93 -4.95 -14.22
N LEU A 36 -10.31 -3.97 -13.56
CA LEU A 36 -9.00 -3.46 -13.95
C LEU A 36 -7.92 -4.55 -13.93
N PHE A 37 -7.88 -5.34 -12.85
CA PHE A 37 -6.91 -6.42 -12.70
C PHE A 37 -7.16 -7.53 -13.73
N SER A 38 -8.42 -7.87 -14.02
CA SER A 38 -8.77 -8.82 -15.09
C SER A 38 -8.23 -8.38 -16.45
N GLU A 39 -8.43 -7.11 -16.84
CA GLU A 39 -7.89 -6.57 -18.09
C GLU A 39 -6.36 -6.52 -18.09
N LEU A 40 -5.73 -6.21 -16.95
CA LEU A 40 -4.28 -6.24 -16.81
C LEU A 40 -3.70 -7.65 -17.06
N VAL A 41 -4.37 -8.68 -16.52
CA VAL A 41 -3.99 -10.09 -16.76
C VAL A 41 -4.16 -10.46 -18.24
N GLN A 42 -5.31 -10.14 -18.84
CA GLN A 42 -5.57 -10.41 -20.27
C GLN A 42 -4.57 -9.70 -21.18
N TYR A 43 -4.30 -8.41 -20.91
CA TYR A 43 -3.31 -7.62 -21.62
C TYR A 43 -1.92 -8.25 -21.52
N SER A 44 -1.53 -8.68 -20.32
CA SER A 44 -0.22 -9.31 -20.09
C SER A 44 -0.11 -10.64 -20.83
N GLN A 45 -1.17 -11.47 -20.75
CA GLN A 45 -1.26 -12.77 -21.41
C GLN A 45 -1.15 -12.65 -22.93
N SER A 46 -1.76 -11.64 -23.55
CA SER A 46 -1.69 -11.41 -25.00
C SER A 46 -0.27 -11.10 -25.53
N ARG A 47 0.67 -10.81 -24.63
CA ARG A 47 2.04 -10.35 -24.95
C ARG A 47 3.13 -11.30 -24.48
N VAL A 48 2.76 -12.47 -23.97
CA VAL A 48 3.70 -13.49 -23.50
C VAL A 48 3.32 -14.86 -24.07
N SER A 49 4.28 -15.78 -24.11
CA SER A 49 4.08 -17.11 -24.70
C SER A 49 3.88 -18.20 -23.65
N THR A 50 4.27 -17.97 -22.41
CA THR A 50 4.22 -18.98 -21.34
C THR A 50 3.61 -18.43 -20.05
N ILE A 51 3.13 -19.33 -19.18
CA ILE A 51 2.59 -18.98 -17.86
C ILE A 51 3.68 -18.36 -16.95
N PRO A 52 4.92 -18.88 -16.89
CA PRO A 52 6.00 -18.23 -16.14
C PRO A 52 6.24 -16.78 -16.57
N ASP A 53 6.27 -16.51 -17.89
CA ASP A 53 6.45 -15.14 -18.40
C ASP A 53 5.30 -14.22 -17.97
N LEU A 54 4.06 -14.74 -17.97
CA LEU A 54 2.89 -14.01 -17.45
C LEU A 54 3.08 -13.67 -15.97
N GLN A 55 3.48 -14.66 -15.16
CA GLN A 55 3.71 -14.48 -13.73
C GLN A 55 4.82 -13.46 -13.45
N THR A 56 5.94 -13.51 -14.18
CA THR A 56 7.02 -12.53 -14.09
C THR A 56 6.53 -11.13 -14.43
N LYS A 57 5.75 -10.98 -15.51
CA LYS A 57 5.21 -9.67 -15.90
C LYS A 57 4.26 -9.08 -14.86
N LEU A 58 3.39 -9.90 -14.28
CA LEU A 58 2.51 -9.48 -13.18
C LEU A 58 3.30 -9.17 -11.91
N HIS A 59 4.35 -9.95 -11.62
CA HIS A 59 5.26 -9.72 -10.51
C HIS A 59 5.95 -8.36 -10.60
N ASP A 60 6.47 -8.00 -11.77
CA ASP A 60 7.16 -6.72 -11.98
C ASP A 60 6.22 -5.53 -11.74
N MET A 61 4.98 -5.60 -12.25
CA MET A 61 3.96 -4.59 -11.98
C MET A 61 3.59 -4.51 -10.49
N GLY A 62 3.47 -5.67 -9.83
CA GLY A 62 3.22 -5.77 -8.40
C GLY A 62 4.34 -5.18 -7.54
N LYS A 63 5.61 -5.35 -7.97
CA LYS A 63 6.79 -4.79 -7.31
C LYS A 63 6.76 -3.27 -7.29
N ASP A 64 6.45 -2.64 -8.42
CA ASP A 64 6.35 -1.18 -8.53
C ASP A 64 5.27 -0.60 -7.61
N VAL A 65 4.12 -1.27 -7.53
CA VAL A 65 3.03 -0.90 -6.61
C VAL A 65 3.45 -1.13 -5.15
N GLY A 66 4.06 -2.28 -4.86
CA GLY A 66 4.52 -2.68 -3.53
C GLY A 66 5.51 -1.69 -2.93
N CYS A 67 6.50 -1.23 -3.71
CA CYS A 67 7.45 -0.20 -3.26
C CYS A 67 6.75 1.08 -2.77
N ARG A 68 5.76 1.56 -3.54
CA ARG A 68 4.99 2.76 -3.19
C ARG A 68 4.13 2.56 -1.95
N ILE A 69 3.49 1.40 -1.81
CA ILE A 69 2.66 1.08 -0.64
C ILE A 69 3.51 1.04 0.64
N ILE A 70 4.66 0.37 0.58
CA ILE A 70 5.56 0.25 1.74
C ILE A 70 6.05 1.63 2.19
N ASP A 71 6.54 2.46 1.27
CA ASP A 71 7.06 3.78 1.63
C ASP A 71 5.95 4.70 2.16
N LEU A 72 4.77 4.69 1.52
CA LEU A 72 3.61 5.45 2.00
C LEU A 72 3.19 5.02 3.40
N TYR A 73 3.19 3.72 3.70
CA TYR A 73 2.86 3.20 5.03
C TYR A 73 3.84 3.72 6.08
N PHE A 74 5.14 3.57 5.86
CA PHE A 74 6.13 3.99 6.86
C PHE A 74 6.15 5.50 7.09
N VAL A 75 5.97 6.29 6.03
CA VAL A 75 5.89 7.76 6.14
C VAL A 75 4.64 8.20 6.93
N ARG A 76 3.48 7.59 6.67
CA ARG A 76 2.21 8.01 7.28
C ARG A 76 1.97 7.44 8.68
N GLU A 77 2.28 6.17 8.89
CA GLU A 77 1.84 5.41 10.07
C GLU A 77 2.97 5.12 11.06
N ARG A 78 4.23 5.27 10.65
CA ARG A 78 5.41 4.89 11.46
C ARG A 78 6.41 6.01 11.68
N ASN A 79 6.01 7.27 11.48
CA ASN A 79 6.90 8.44 11.59
C ASN A 79 8.20 8.26 10.78
N SER A 80 8.09 7.67 9.58
CA SER A 80 9.22 7.33 8.70
C SER A 80 10.24 6.34 9.28
N LYS A 81 9.93 5.64 10.38
CA LYS A 81 10.79 4.60 10.96
C LYS A 81 10.57 3.26 10.27
N ARG A 82 11.52 2.86 9.41
CA ARG A 82 11.52 1.55 8.75
C ARG A 82 11.85 0.42 9.70
N GLU A 83 11.23 -0.74 9.50
CA GLU A 83 11.64 -1.96 10.19
C GLU A 83 12.96 -2.48 9.63
N THR A 84 13.88 -2.85 10.51
CA THR A 84 15.22 -3.38 10.14
C THR A 84 15.40 -4.84 10.51
N LYS A 85 14.47 -5.42 11.27
CA LYS A 85 14.47 -6.83 11.64
C LYS A 85 13.58 -7.62 10.69
N LEU A 86 14.10 -8.71 10.13
CA LEU A 86 13.38 -9.57 9.20
C LEU A 86 12.04 -10.03 9.76
N ILE A 87 12.01 -10.54 10.99
CA ILE A 87 10.78 -11.01 11.64
C ILE A 87 9.70 -9.93 11.74
N ASN A 88 10.10 -8.67 12.01
CA ASN A 88 9.15 -7.56 12.07
C ASN A 88 8.57 -7.25 10.68
N MET A 89 9.40 -7.34 9.63
CA MET A 89 8.94 -7.17 8.25
C MET A 89 8.02 -8.30 7.79
N LEU A 90 8.31 -9.54 8.15
CA LEU A 90 7.44 -10.68 7.85
C LEU A 90 6.08 -10.56 8.56
N LEU A 91 6.08 -10.14 9.83
CA LEU A 91 4.85 -9.85 10.56
C LEU A 91 4.07 -8.66 9.97
N PHE A 92 4.77 -7.62 9.50
CA PHE A 92 4.15 -6.51 8.79
C PHE A 92 3.44 -6.98 7.52
N ILE A 93 4.07 -7.87 6.73
CA ILE A 93 3.47 -8.45 5.53
C ILE A 93 2.21 -9.25 5.88
N LYS A 94 2.30 -10.20 6.83
CA LYS A 94 1.17 -11.05 7.25
C LYS A 94 -0.03 -10.23 7.76
N THR A 95 0.24 -9.22 8.58
CA THR A 95 -0.82 -8.53 9.33
C THR A 95 -1.30 -7.28 8.60
N THR A 96 -0.40 -6.32 8.38
CA THR A 96 -0.77 -4.96 8.01
C THR A 96 -0.92 -4.84 6.50
N LEU A 97 0.06 -5.30 5.74
CA LEU A 97 -0.01 -5.26 4.29
C LEU A 97 -1.16 -6.13 3.77
N TRP A 98 -1.27 -7.38 4.26
CA TRP A 98 -2.33 -8.29 3.85
C TRP A 98 -3.72 -7.72 4.13
N LYS A 99 -3.94 -7.17 5.33
CA LYS A 99 -5.22 -6.55 5.70
C LYS A 99 -5.52 -5.32 4.85
N THR A 100 -4.50 -4.56 4.46
CA THR A 100 -4.64 -3.39 3.58
C THR A 100 -5.06 -3.79 2.16
N LEU A 101 -4.53 -4.91 1.65
CA LEU A 101 -4.80 -5.37 0.28
C LEU A 101 -6.09 -6.19 0.17
N PHE A 102 -6.35 -7.07 1.14
CA PHE A 102 -7.37 -8.11 1.06
C PHE A 102 -8.43 -8.03 2.15
N GLY A 103 -8.33 -7.07 3.08
CA GLY A 103 -9.28 -6.92 4.19
C GLY A 103 -9.14 -7.95 5.31
N LYS A 104 -8.20 -8.91 5.20
CA LYS A 104 -7.88 -9.91 6.22
C LYS A 104 -6.38 -10.09 6.38
N GLU A 105 -5.96 -10.64 7.53
CA GLU A 105 -4.57 -11.08 7.71
C GLU A 105 -4.32 -12.37 6.92
N ALA A 106 -3.07 -12.61 6.52
CA ALA A 106 -2.73 -13.87 5.87
C ALA A 106 -2.94 -15.02 6.86
N ASP A 107 -3.33 -16.19 6.38
CA ASP A 107 -3.73 -17.28 7.28
C ASP A 107 -2.53 -17.77 8.09
N LYS A 108 -1.37 -17.99 7.45
CA LYS A 108 -0.14 -18.43 8.14
C LYS A 108 1.13 -17.75 7.64
N LEU A 109 2.11 -17.69 8.55
CA LEU A 109 3.50 -17.36 8.27
C LEU A 109 4.33 -18.50 8.88
N GLU A 110 4.99 -19.28 8.02
CA GLU A 110 5.77 -20.45 8.43
C GLU A 110 7.24 -20.25 8.02
N HIS A 111 8.15 -20.84 8.78
CA HIS A 111 9.59 -20.87 8.49
C HIS A 111 9.93 -22.26 7.97
N ALA A 112 10.75 -22.35 6.92
CA ALA A 112 11.14 -23.65 6.37
C ALA A 112 11.99 -24.42 7.39
N THR A 113 11.79 -25.74 7.45
CA THR A 113 12.52 -26.61 8.37
C THR A 113 13.95 -26.90 7.92
N ASP A 114 14.19 -26.81 6.62
CA ASP A 114 15.40 -27.20 5.92
C ASP A 114 16.23 -26.01 5.41
N ASP A 115 15.66 -24.80 5.42
CA ASP A 115 16.33 -23.58 4.98
C ASP A 115 16.02 -22.40 5.92
N GLU A 116 17.04 -21.96 6.66
CA GLU A 116 16.92 -20.84 7.60
C GLU A 116 16.53 -19.52 6.93
N CYS A 117 16.77 -19.36 5.63
CA CYS A 117 16.46 -18.14 4.88
C CYS A 117 15.09 -18.17 4.19
N MET A 118 14.35 -19.27 4.28
CA MET A 118 13.09 -19.46 3.55
C MET A 118 11.87 -19.35 4.46
N TYR A 119 10.91 -18.49 4.08
CA TYR A 119 9.67 -18.26 4.80
C TYR A 119 8.47 -18.34 3.86
N TYR A 120 7.35 -18.85 4.36
CA TYR A 120 6.12 -19.05 3.61
C TYR A 120 5.00 -18.17 4.15
N ILE A 121 4.36 -17.40 3.28
CA ILE A 121 3.04 -16.79 3.53
C ILE A 121 1.99 -17.69 2.86
N ILE A 122 1.03 -18.18 3.64
CA ILE A 122 0.06 -19.18 3.19
C ILE A 122 -1.35 -18.60 3.29
N GLU A 123 -2.11 -18.76 2.21
CA GLU A 123 -3.50 -18.35 2.08
C GLU A 123 -4.36 -19.55 1.64
N LYS A 124 -5.52 -19.74 2.28
CA LYS A 124 -6.47 -20.85 2.02
C LYS A 124 -7.56 -20.48 1.02
#